data_AF-A0AA39PMH4-F1
#
_entry.id   AF-A0AA39PMH4-F1
#
_cell.length_a   1.000
_cell.length_b   1.000
_cell.length_c   1.000
_cell.angle_alpha   90.00
_cell.angle_beta   90.00
_cell.angle_gamma   90.00
#
_symmetry.space_group_name_H-M   'P 1'
#
loop_
_entity.id
_entity.type
_entity.pdbx_description
1 polymer ?
#
loop_
_entity_poly.entity_id
_entity_poly.type
_entity_poly.pdbx_seq_one_letter_code
_entity_poly.pdbx_strand_id
1 'polypeptide(L)'
;MDTESEQACQARLQREEHAKRFRVPGSKGAAVFTWTVDDEKGYRVHRHVHYGEVEDVWMQYRDSQRRYDVFHNEWDLNSDFDPMAHFEMEEDEDQELYFGVGTASEATEPSTILLHSHQPVEKEGLGLCLVRQEGSKLCPEKLKTTTLEEILAMVHGIFIPPSETDGASMSTVETQKVERCKSLLSGKAMERDSYNVIPNKQLTFLYDGLLSLGNVPHWFPTEWSDLDPSSPRYLLKVYNKTFKVSKIRMAEGVEAVYAISDGKKTSYKLIVPRASAVLLALHHGSSHTLDELTEYLCTWGIRLLTCKQILVRDRQLRMFLRAVEHIPYHMKGSELDMEDYSSYVGRYRQLFKTNKILHAALKHGGLIWRLAIEEVPEDYVTTSPGDRVTQISSFLRMAEGDELWDEMLTKDQINVICRVYKVEGEGDGRKKGFGDHWQLLTEHLSWFPKDASWRGSGLDVDFWSADCKYWYQRQVERYLGGDFKCETQTKWKRSLKLWRDAPKVSGCLEHLSCSFLERGFFACLQTSDSFPF
;
A
#
# COMPACT_ATOMS: atom_id res chain seq x y z
N MET A 1 -19.43 41.32 -41.20
CA MET A 1 -18.66 41.19 -39.94
C MET A 1 -19.70 41.18 -38.84
N ASP A 2 -20.08 40.00 -38.40
CA ASP A 2 -21.13 39.85 -37.39
C ASP A 2 -20.55 40.22 -36.02
N THR A 3 -21.13 41.26 -35.42
CA THR A 3 -20.73 41.74 -34.09
C THR A 3 -21.29 40.80 -33.02
N GLU A 4 -20.39 40.13 -32.29
CA GLU A 4 -20.68 39.29 -31.12
C GLU A 4 -21.55 40.07 -30.11
N SER A 5 -22.65 39.47 -29.62
CA SER A 5 -23.50 40.10 -28.61
C SER A 5 -22.80 40.13 -27.25
N GLU A 6 -23.11 41.10 -26.40
CA GLU A 6 -22.49 41.24 -25.06
C GLU A 6 -22.68 39.99 -24.20
N GLN A 7 -23.84 39.32 -24.30
CA GLN A 7 -24.11 38.07 -23.59
C GLN A 7 -23.28 36.90 -24.13
N ALA A 8 -23.10 36.81 -25.45
CA ALA A 8 -22.25 35.79 -26.06
C ALA A 8 -20.77 36.00 -25.68
N CYS A 9 -20.33 37.26 -25.65
CA CYS A 9 -18.99 37.66 -25.20
C CYS A 9 -18.75 37.29 -23.73
N GLN A 10 -19.69 37.59 -22.82
CA GLN A 10 -19.58 37.20 -21.41
C GLN A 10 -19.55 35.68 -21.21
N ALA A 11 -20.40 34.93 -21.92
CA ALA A 11 -20.40 33.47 -21.85
C ALA A 11 -19.11 32.86 -22.42
N ARG A 12 -18.49 33.49 -23.43
CA ARG A 12 -17.19 33.09 -23.99
C ARG A 12 -16.06 33.32 -22.97
N LEU A 13 -16.04 34.49 -22.33
CA LEU A 13 -15.05 34.81 -21.28
C LEU A 13 -15.15 33.86 -20.07
N GLN A 14 -16.37 33.53 -19.63
CA GLN A 14 -16.57 32.56 -18.53
C GLN A 14 -16.07 31.16 -18.90
N ARG A 15 -16.29 30.72 -20.14
CA ARG A 15 -15.78 29.43 -20.64
C ARG A 15 -14.26 29.42 -20.70
N GLU A 16 -13.64 30.50 -21.16
CA GLU A 16 -12.19 30.67 -21.19
C GLU A 16 -11.58 30.63 -19.78
N GLU A 17 -12.19 31.32 -18.81
CA GLU A 17 -11.75 31.26 -17.41
C GLU A 17 -11.92 29.87 -16.79
N HIS A 18 -13.01 29.17 -17.09
CA HIS A 18 -13.23 27.81 -16.60
C HIS A 18 -12.26 26.81 -17.24
N ALA A 19 -11.95 26.97 -18.53
CA ALA A 19 -11.02 26.12 -19.26
C ALA A 19 -9.58 26.18 -18.71
N LYS A 20 -9.16 27.34 -18.17
CA LYS A 20 -7.86 27.49 -17.47
C LYS A 20 -7.67 26.57 -16.26
N ARG A 21 -8.75 25.93 -15.77
CA ARG A 21 -8.70 24.97 -14.65
C ARG A 21 -8.48 23.52 -15.09
N PHE A 22 -8.43 23.25 -16.40
CA PHE A 22 -8.19 21.93 -17.01
C PHE A 22 -9.04 20.77 -16.45
N ARG A 23 -10.23 21.07 -15.94
CA ARG A 23 -11.17 20.07 -15.43
C ARG A 23 -11.79 19.29 -16.58
N VAL A 24 -11.96 17.98 -16.37
CA VAL A 24 -12.64 17.08 -17.32
C VAL A 24 -14.03 17.62 -17.64
N PRO A 25 -14.38 17.80 -18.93
CA PRO A 25 -15.72 18.21 -19.34
C PRO A 25 -16.78 17.15 -18.98
N GLY A 26 -17.89 17.59 -18.38
CA GLY A 26 -19.04 16.72 -18.12
C GLY A 26 -19.91 16.48 -19.37
N SER A 27 -20.97 15.67 -19.25
CA SER A 27 -21.84 15.29 -20.39
C SER A 27 -22.59 16.43 -21.08
N LYS A 28 -22.73 17.60 -20.43
CA LYS A 28 -23.28 18.85 -21.00
C LYS A 28 -22.19 19.92 -21.24
N GLY A 29 -20.92 19.54 -21.12
CA GLY A 29 -19.75 20.41 -21.23
C GLY A 29 -19.23 20.55 -22.66
N ALA A 30 -18.00 21.03 -22.79
CA ALA A 30 -17.30 21.13 -24.06
C ALA A 30 -17.05 19.75 -24.70
N ALA A 31 -17.15 19.66 -26.02
CA ALA A 31 -16.84 18.43 -26.75
C ALA A 31 -15.33 18.17 -26.72
N VAL A 32 -14.92 16.91 -26.83
CA VAL A 32 -13.50 16.51 -26.73
C VAL A 32 -13.12 15.71 -27.97
N PHE A 33 -12.00 16.08 -28.56
CA PHE A 33 -11.47 15.46 -29.76
C PHE A 33 -10.02 15.06 -29.58
N THR A 34 -9.63 13.95 -30.20
CA THR A 34 -8.24 13.48 -30.28
C THR A 34 -7.73 13.58 -31.70
N TRP A 35 -6.46 13.99 -31.83
CA TRP A 35 -5.74 13.97 -33.10
C TRP A 35 -4.84 12.75 -33.18
N THR A 36 -5.20 11.76 -33.99
CA THR A 36 -4.40 10.56 -34.23
C THR A 36 -3.84 10.54 -35.65
N VAL A 37 -2.61 10.08 -35.82
CA VAL A 37 -2.02 9.89 -37.16
C VAL A 37 -2.60 8.63 -37.78
N ASP A 38 -3.00 8.70 -39.05
CA ASP A 38 -3.36 7.53 -39.86
C ASP A 38 -2.06 6.95 -40.43
N ASP A 39 -1.57 5.86 -39.81
CA ASP A 39 -0.25 5.27 -40.07
C ASP A 39 -0.06 4.78 -41.51
N GLU A 40 -1.15 4.55 -42.26
CA GLU A 40 -1.10 4.14 -43.66
C GLU A 40 -0.95 5.32 -44.64
N LYS A 41 -1.40 6.52 -44.25
CA LYS A 41 -1.57 7.66 -45.20
C LYS A 41 -0.90 8.95 -44.76
N GLY A 42 -0.35 9.01 -43.53
CA GLY A 42 0.50 10.10 -43.06
C GLY A 42 -0.21 11.43 -42.78
N TYR A 43 -1.55 11.48 -42.82
CA TYR A 43 -2.34 12.63 -42.37
C TYR A 43 -2.96 12.37 -40.99
N ARG A 44 -3.41 13.42 -40.30
CA ARG A 44 -4.09 13.29 -39.01
C ARG A 44 -5.59 13.24 -39.17
N VAL A 45 -6.20 12.40 -38.35
CA VAL A 45 -7.65 12.27 -38.23
C VAL A 45 -8.08 12.95 -36.93
N HIS A 46 -8.98 13.91 -37.07
CA HIS A 46 -9.69 14.55 -35.96
C HIS A 46 -10.87 13.66 -35.57
N ARG A 47 -10.81 13.03 -34.38
CA ARG A 47 -11.81 12.06 -33.93
C ARG A 47 -12.51 12.58 -32.69
N HIS A 48 -13.84 12.63 -32.75
CA HIS A 48 -14.68 12.94 -31.59
C HIS A 48 -14.65 11.81 -30.56
N VAL A 49 -14.43 12.15 -29.30
CA VAL A 49 -14.41 11.21 -28.17
C VAL A 49 -15.81 11.12 -27.57
N HIS A 50 -16.33 9.90 -27.40
CA HIS A 50 -17.64 9.71 -26.82
C HIS A 50 -17.66 10.04 -25.32
N TYR A 51 -18.73 10.65 -24.82
CA TYR A 51 -18.78 11.21 -23.45
C TYR A 51 -18.42 10.21 -22.33
N GLY A 52 -18.70 8.91 -22.52
CA GLY A 52 -18.36 7.85 -21.57
C GLY A 52 -16.87 7.49 -21.51
N GLU A 53 -16.10 7.90 -22.52
CA GLU A 53 -14.66 7.66 -22.66
C GLU A 53 -13.85 8.94 -22.45
N VAL A 54 -14.51 10.09 -22.34
CA VAL A 54 -13.85 11.40 -22.20
C VAL A 54 -12.94 11.43 -21.00
N GLU A 55 -13.33 10.90 -19.83
CA GLU A 55 -12.45 10.89 -18.66
C GLU A 55 -11.18 10.06 -18.89
N ASP A 56 -11.31 8.88 -19.47
CA ASP A 56 -10.19 7.96 -19.72
C ASP A 56 -9.23 8.50 -20.79
N VAL A 57 -9.75 9.12 -21.84
CA VAL A 57 -8.95 9.72 -22.91
C VAL A 57 -8.37 11.06 -22.46
N TRP A 58 -9.09 11.84 -21.65
CA TRP A 58 -8.59 13.10 -21.10
C TRP A 58 -7.34 12.90 -20.25
N MET A 59 -7.35 11.86 -19.38
CA MET A 59 -6.20 11.53 -18.52
C MET A 59 -4.98 11.02 -19.30
N GLN A 60 -5.12 10.72 -20.60
CA GLN A 60 -4.04 10.36 -21.51
C GLN A 60 -3.33 11.58 -22.15
N TYR A 61 -3.60 12.80 -21.72
CA TYR A 61 -2.88 13.98 -22.23
C TYR A 61 -2.57 14.89 -21.07
N ARG A 62 -1.36 15.48 -21.01
CA ARG A 62 -1.04 16.50 -19.99
C ARG A 62 -1.76 17.81 -20.30
N ASP A 63 -1.88 18.71 -19.32
CA ASP A 63 -2.50 20.04 -19.53
C ASP A 63 -1.84 20.82 -20.68
N SER A 64 -0.52 20.68 -20.89
CA SER A 64 0.20 21.29 -22.01
C SER A 64 -0.13 20.69 -23.38
N GLN A 65 -0.70 19.48 -23.41
CA GLN A 65 -1.16 18.76 -24.61
C GLN A 65 -2.67 18.92 -24.86
N ARG A 66 -3.36 19.74 -24.05
CA ARG A 66 -4.78 20.05 -24.15
C ARG A 66 -4.95 21.49 -24.60
N ARG A 67 -5.64 21.73 -25.72
CA ARG A 67 -5.97 23.09 -26.17
C ARG A 67 -7.46 23.27 -26.22
N TYR A 68 -7.94 24.36 -25.64
CA TYR A 68 -9.36 24.70 -25.66
C TYR A 68 -9.66 25.72 -26.75
N ASP A 69 -10.57 25.38 -27.65
CA ASP A 69 -11.15 26.31 -28.61
C ASP A 69 -12.40 26.97 -28.00
N VAL A 70 -12.24 28.23 -27.64
CA VAL A 70 -13.29 29.03 -27.01
C VAL A 70 -14.45 29.37 -27.97
N PHE A 71 -14.20 29.40 -29.28
CA PHE A 71 -15.19 29.76 -30.30
C PHE A 71 -16.14 28.60 -30.57
N HIS A 72 -15.59 27.38 -30.64
CA HIS A 72 -16.37 26.19 -30.93
C HIS A 72 -16.76 25.37 -29.68
N ASN A 73 -16.27 25.75 -28.50
CA ASN A 73 -16.56 25.08 -27.22
C ASN A 73 -16.08 23.62 -27.22
N GLU A 74 -14.84 23.41 -27.64
CA GLU A 74 -14.25 22.08 -27.79
C GLU A 74 -12.80 22.04 -27.31
N TRP A 75 -12.37 20.84 -26.92
CA TRP A 75 -11.02 20.54 -26.49
C TRP A 75 -10.34 19.63 -27.52
N ASP A 76 -9.17 20.05 -27.95
CA ASP A 76 -8.28 19.27 -28.79
C ASP A 76 -7.17 18.66 -27.93
N LEU A 77 -7.11 17.33 -27.95
CA LEU A 77 -6.09 16.51 -27.30
C LEU A 77 -5.09 16.05 -28.36
N ASN A 78 -3.84 16.50 -28.24
CA ASN A 78 -2.82 16.17 -29.22
C ASN A 78 -1.43 16.13 -28.57
N SER A 79 -0.73 15.00 -28.71
CA SER A 79 0.62 14.79 -28.19
C SER A 79 1.62 15.80 -28.70
N ASP A 80 1.39 16.34 -29.89
CA ASP A 80 2.35 17.20 -30.58
C ASP A 80 2.26 18.66 -30.19
N PHE A 81 1.24 19.03 -29.43
CA PHE A 81 1.18 20.37 -28.83
C PHE A 81 2.31 20.58 -27.83
N ASP A 82 2.77 19.49 -27.22
CA ASP A 82 3.98 19.45 -26.41
C ASP A 82 4.61 18.05 -26.54
N PRO A 83 5.46 17.81 -27.56
CA PRO A 83 6.10 16.52 -27.78
C PRO A 83 7.10 16.15 -26.68
N MET A 84 7.50 17.13 -25.87
CA MET A 84 8.41 16.97 -24.72
C MET A 84 7.63 16.77 -23.42
N ALA A 85 6.31 16.99 -23.41
CA ALA A 85 5.42 16.46 -22.39
C ALA A 85 5.39 14.94 -22.54
N HIS A 86 6.39 14.32 -21.93
CA HIS A 86 6.35 12.92 -21.63
C HIS A 86 5.08 12.65 -20.83
N PHE A 87 4.27 11.72 -21.32
CA PHE A 87 3.72 10.78 -20.36
C PHE A 87 4.92 10.30 -19.56
N GLU A 88 4.90 10.57 -18.26
CA GLU A 88 5.39 9.56 -17.36
C GLU A 88 4.46 8.35 -17.64
N MET A 89 4.75 7.57 -18.71
CA MET A 89 4.72 6.14 -18.47
C MET A 89 5.63 6.02 -17.26
N GLU A 90 5.09 5.52 -16.15
CA GLU A 90 5.77 5.27 -14.88
C GLU A 90 7.08 4.46 -15.12
N GLU A 91 8.08 5.01 -15.80
CA GLU A 91 9.49 4.72 -15.63
C GLU A 91 9.84 5.49 -14.36
N ASP A 92 9.86 4.73 -13.28
CA ASP A 92 10.18 5.15 -11.93
C ASP A 92 9.16 6.10 -11.24
N GLU A 93 7.91 5.66 -11.13
CA GLU A 93 7.12 5.87 -9.89
C GLU A 93 7.73 5.13 -8.67
N ASP A 94 9.00 4.71 -8.76
CA ASP A 94 9.79 4.19 -7.67
C ASP A 94 10.65 5.27 -6.99
N GLN A 95 10.56 6.55 -7.40
CA GLN A 95 11.39 7.63 -6.82
C GLN A 95 10.76 8.37 -5.63
N GLU A 96 9.45 8.28 -5.40
CA GLU A 96 8.81 9.01 -4.30
C GLU A 96 7.72 8.20 -3.59
N LEU A 97 8.14 7.16 -2.84
CA LEU A 97 7.56 6.81 -1.51
C LEU A 97 8.30 5.69 -0.77
N TYR A 98 9.50 5.29 -1.19
CA TYR A 98 10.42 4.52 -0.33
C TYR A 98 11.24 5.51 0.49
N PHE A 99 10.63 6.07 1.54
CA PHE A 99 11.23 6.97 2.55
C PHE A 99 12.50 7.73 2.10
N GLY A 100 12.34 9.00 1.68
CA GLY A 100 13.39 9.94 1.26
C GLY A 100 14.84 9.49 1.52
N VAL A 101 15.44 8.83 0.52
CA VAL A 101 16.82 8.32 0.61
C VAL A 101 17.78 9.41 0.15
N GLY A 102 18.63 9.89 1.05
CA GLY A 102 19.83 10.63 0.65
C GLY A 102 20.85 9.68 0.01
N THR A 103 20.91 9.64 -1.32
CA THR A 103 22.00 8.98 -2.06
C THR A 103 23.20 9.92 -2.15
N ALA A 104 24.26 9.65 -1.39
CA ALA A 104 25.56 10.25 -1.67
C ALA A 104 26.18 9.50 -2.87
N SER A 105 26.27 10.20 -3.99
CA SER A 105 26.99 9.76 -5.20
C SER A 105 28.48 9.98 -4.99
N GLU A 106 29.26 8.91 -5.02
CA GLU A 106 30.68 8.98 -5.40
C GLU A 106 31.04 7.71 -6.17
N ALA A 107 31.51 7.94 -7.39
CA ALA A 107 31.82 6.93 -8.39
C ALA A 107 33.11 6.17 -8.04
N THR A 108 33.07 4.84 -8.11
CA THR A 108 34.26 4.05 -8.49
C THR A 108 33.80 2.72 -9.10
N GLU A 109 34.37 2.38 -10.26
CA GLU A 109 34.01 1.22 -11.08
C GLU A 109 34.18 -0.13 -10.34
N PRO A 110 33.24 -1.09 -10.47
CA PRO A 110 33.42 -2.42 -9.89
C PRO A 110 34.14 -3.36 -10.86
N SER A 111 35.29 -3.87 -10.44
CA SER A 111 35.99 -4.98 -11.10
C SER A 111 35.20 -6.29 -10.92
N THR A 112 34.91 -6.96 -12.02
CA THR A 112 34.13 -8.22 -12.08
C THR A 112 34.96 -9.40 -11.57
N ILE A 113 34.48 -10.11 -10.55
CA ILE A 113 34.95 -11.46 -10.20
C ILE A 113 33.82 -12.44 -10.48
N LEU A 114 34.03 -13.30 -11.48
CA LEU A 114 33.16 -14.43 -11.83
C LEU A 114 33.24 -15.52 -10.75
N LEU A 115 32.09 -15.92 -10.21
CA LEU A 115 31.95 -17.14 -9.41
C LEU A 115 31.01 -18.13 -10.10
N HIS A 116 31.47 -19.38 -10.13
CA HIS A 116 30.98 -20.49 -10.95
C HIS A 116 29.59 -21.04 -10.57
N SER A 117 28.77 -21.27 -11.60
CA SER A 117 27.96 -22.47 -11.90
C SER A 117 27.53 -23.37 -10.72
N HIS A 118 26.23 -23.37 -10.39
CA HIS A 118 25.58 -24.37 -9.54
C HIS A 118 25.02 -25.56 -10.35
N GLN A 119 25.23 -26.77 -9.81
CA GLN A 119 24.78 -28.07 -10.32
C GLN A 119 23.24 -28.26 -10.26
N PRO A 120 22.67 -29.16 -11.08
CA PRO A 120 21.22 -29.39 -11.13
C PRO A 120 20.77 -30.29 -9.97
N VAL A 121 19.77 -29.81 -9.22
CA VAL A 121 19.09 -30.57 -8.15
C VAL A 121 17.96 -31.39 -8.76
N GLU A 122 17.84 -32.66 -8.34
CA GLU A 122 16.89 -33.67 -8.83
C GLU A 122 15.42 -33.19 -8.80
N LYS A 123 14.76 -33.31 -9.96
CA LYS A 123 13.51 -32.61 -10.32
C LYS A 123 12.21 -33.37 -10.00
N GLU A 124 12.27 -34.63 -9.61
CA GLU A 124 11.07 -35.49 -9.55
C GLU A 124 10.41 -35.56 -8.17
N GLY A 125 11.09 -35.14 -7.10
CA GLY A 125 10.59 -35.25 -5.73
C GLY A 125 9.77 -34.05 -5.19
N LEU A 126 9.91 -32.87 -5.80
CA LEU A 126 9.35 -31.63 -5.24
C LEU A 126 7.89 -31.38 -5.63
N GLY A 127 7.47 -31.82 -6.82
CA GLY A 127 6.08 -31.71 -7.28
C GLY A 127 5.11 -32.54 -6.43
N LEU A 128 5.55 -33.71 -5.95
CA LEU A 128 4.75 -34.60 -5.10
C LEU A 128 4.59 -34.09 -3.65
N CYS A 129 5.51 -33.26 -3.16
CA CYS A 129 5.40 -32.66 -1.82
C CYS A 129 4.36 -31.55 -1.75
N LEU A 130 4.11 -30.82 -2.85
CA LEU A 130 3.03 -29.82 -2.94
C LEU A 130 1.65 -30.48 -3.00
N VAL A 131 1.55 -31.69 -3.59
CA VAL A 131 0.29 -32.44 -3.77
C VAL A 131 -0.24 -33.06 -2.47
N ARG A 132 0.57 -33.16 -1.41
CA ARG A 132 0.18 -33.83 -0.14
C ARG A 132 -0.12 -32.90 1.04
N GLN A 133 0.10 -31.59 0.91
CA GLN A 133 -0.39 -30.65 1.92
C GLN A 133 -1.81 -30.24 1.54
N GLU A 134 -2.77 -30.98 2.13
CA GLU A 134 -4.19 -30.65 2.15
C GLU A 134 -4.41 -29.14 2.37
N GLY A 135 -5.42 -28.56 1.69
CA GLY A 135 -5.76 -27.13 1.75
C GLY A 135 -6.01 -26.55 3.16
N SER A 136 -5.97 -27.40 4.19
CA SER A 136 -5.95 -27.09 5.62
C SER A 136 -4.63 -26.49 6.13
N LYS A 137 -3.51 -26.51 5.39
CA LYS A 137 -2.19 -25.98 5.85
C LYS A 137 -1.76 -24.60 5.33
N LEU A 138 -2.55 -23.94 4.48
CA LEU A 138 -2.23 -22.61 3.96
C LEU A 138 -2.65 -21.47 4.90
N CYS A 139 -2.97 -21.75 6.16
CA CYS A 139 -3.13 -20.74 7.20
C CYS A 139 -1.95 -20.88 8.17
N PRO A 140 -1.03 -19.92 8.24
CA PRO A 140 -0.05 -19.90 9.31
C PRO A 140 -0.79 -19.93 10.64
N GLU A 141 -0.43 -20.88 11.51
CA GLU A 141 -1.01 -21.01 12.86
C GLU A 141 -0.79 -19.73 13.69
N LYS A 142 0.21 -18.92 13.32
CA LYS A 142 0.57 -17.65 13.95
C LYS A 142 -0.33 -16.46 13.57
N LEU A 143 -1.31 -16.62 12.67
CA LEU A 143 -2.22 -15.53 12.29
C LEU A 143 -3.28 -15.31 13.38
N LYS A 144 -3.29 -14.12 13.98
CA LYS A 144 -4.45 -13.70 14.78
C LYS A 144 -5.58 -13.29 13.85
N THR A 145 -6.66 -14.06 13.85
CA THR A 145 -7.95 -13.63 13.32
C THR A 145 -8.84 -13.21 14.49
N THR A 146 -9.65 -12.18 14.26
CA THR A 146 -10.50 -11.58 15.28
C THR A 146 -11.82 -11.20 14.60
N THR A 147 -12.82 -10.82 15.39
CA THR A 147 -14.14 -10.45 14.89
C THR A 147 -14.15 -9.01 14.38
N LEU A 148 -15.15 -8.67 13.55
CA LEU A 148 -15.32 -7.30 13.06
C LEU A 148 -15.42 -6.29 14.21
N GLU A 149 -16.14 -6.67 15.26
CA GLU A 149 -16.33 -5.89 16.48
C GLU A 149 -15.02 -5.59 17.20
N GLU A 150 -14.18 -6.61 17.35
CA GLU A 150 -12.87 -6.46 17.99
C GLU A 150 -11.93 -5.56 17.16
N ILE A 151 -11.98 -5.61 15.82
CA ILE A 151 -11.18 -4.69 14.99
C ILE A 151 -11.65 -3.25 15.13
N LEU A 152 -12.96 -3.02 15.07
CA LEU A 152 -13.54 -1.70 15.27
C LEU A 152 -13.09 -1.13 16.62
N ALA A 153 -13.12 -1.93 17.68
CA ALA A 153 -12.67 -1.51 19.00
C ALA A 153 -11.14 -1.29 19.06
N MET A 154 -10.34 -2.32 18.74
CA MET A 154 -8.90 -2.30 19.00
C MET A 154 -8.09 -1.45 18.00
N VAL A 155 -8.49 -1.41 16.73
CA VAL A 155 -7.73 -0.71 15.67
C VAL A 155 -8.28 0.70 15.46
N HIS A 156 -9.60 0.88 15.59
CA HIS A 156 -10.26 2.13 15.25
C HIS A 156 -10.84 2.88 16.46
N GLY A 157 -10.83 2.30 17.66
CA GLY A 157 -11.39 2.93 18.85
C GLY A 157 -12.90 3.15 18.77
N ILE A 158 -13.60 2.29 18.02
CA ILE A 158 -15.05 2.33 17.80
C ILE A 158 -15.69 1.16 18.53
N PHE A 159 -16.37 1.45 19.63
CA PHE A 159 -17.15 0.51 20.42
C PHE A 159 -18.65 0.82 20.28
N ILE A 160 -19.37 -0.02 19.55
CA ILE A 160 -20.82 0.13 19.41
C ILE A 160 -21.50 -0.80 20.42
N PRO A 161 -22.26 -0.27 21.40
CA PRO A 161 -22.90 -1.10 22.41
C PRO A 161 -23.99 -1.98 21.78
N PRO A 162 -24.09 -3.25 22.21
CA PRO A 162 -25.18 -4.12 21.75
C PRO A 162 -26.52 -3.49 22.15
N SER A 163 -27.46 -3.41 21.21
CA SER A 163 -28.82 -2.93 21.49
C SER A 163 -29.84 -4.03 21.28
N GLU A 164 -30.85 -4.11 22.15
CA GLU A 164 -31.92 -5.13 22.13
C GLU A 164 -32.84 -5.10 20.89
N THR A 165 -32.62 -4.18 19.94
CA THR A 165 -33.51 -3.91 18.81
C THR A 165 -33.14 -4.67 17.53
N ASP A 166 -32.80 -5.96 17.62
CA ASP A 166 -32.57 -6.82 16.44
C ASP A 166 -33.87 -7.43 15.86
N GLY A 167 -35.04 -7.08 16.43
CA GLY A 167 -36.35 -7.65 16.03
C GLY A 167 -37.05 -6.98 14.84
N ALA A 168 -36.45 -5.98 14.17
CA ALA A 168 -37.09 -5.26 13.07
C ALA A 168 -36.58 -5.74 11.71
N SER A 169 -37.50 -6.09 10.80
CA SER A 169 -37.15 -6.50 9.44
C SER A 169 -36.36 -5.41 8.72
N MET A 170 -35.18 -5.75 8.22
CA MET A 170 -34.34 -4.85 7.42
C MET A 170 -34.88 -4.74 5.99
N SER A 171 -34.88 -3.53 5.44
CA SER A 171 -35.12 -3.33 4.03
C SER A 171 -33.95 -3.86 3.18
N THR A 172 -34.21 -4.08 1.89
CA THR A 172 -33.17 -4.47 0.92
C THR A 172 -32.03 -3.44 0.86
N VAL A 173 -32.36 -2.16 0.97
CA VAL A 173 -31.36 -1.06 0.93
C VAL A 173 -30.48 -1.10 2.18
N GLU A 174 -31.06 -1.27 3.36
CA GLU A 174 -30.30 -1.36 4.61
C GLU A 174 -29.39 -2.60 4.62
N THR A 175 -29.87 -3.74 4.12
CA THR A 175 -29.05 -4.95 3.98
C THR A 175 -27.84 -4.72 3.07
N GLN A 176 -28.03 -4.01 1.95
CA GLN A 176 -26.92 -3.64 1.07
C GLN A 176 -25.93 -2.68 1.74
N LYS A 177 -26.40 -1.73 2.56
CA LYS A 177 -25.52 -0.83 3.33
C LYS A 177 -24.65 -1.61 4.31
N VAL A 178 -25.21 -2.60 5.02
CA VAL A 178 -24.45 -3.46 5.93
C VAL A 178 -23.32 -4.19 5.20
N GLU A 179 -23.62 -4.82 4.07
CA GLU A 179 -22.62 -5.56 3.30
C GLU A 179 -21.52 -4.64 2.73
N ARG A 180 -21.89 -3.43 2.30
CA ARG A 180 -20.91 -2.41 1.89
C ARG A 180 -20.08 -1.91 3.07
N CYS A 181 -20.69 -1.69 4.24
CA CYS A 181 -19.98 -1.30 5.46
C CYS A 181 -18.86 -2.28 5.79
N LYS A 182 -19.19 -3.58 5.88
CA LYS A 182 -18.22 -4.64 6.13
C LYS A 182 -17.09 -4.62 5.10
N SER A 183 -17.45 -4.45 3.83
CA SER A 183 -16.47 -4.41 2.73
C SER A 183 -15.53 -3.20 2.80
N LEU A 184 -16.03 -2.02 3.20
CA LEU A 184 -15.22 -0.82 3.38
C LEU A 184 -14.22 -0.94 4.54
N LEU A 185 -14.56 -1.75 5.53
CA LEU A 185 -13.71 -2.07 6.68
C LEU A 185 -12.79 -3.29 6.43
N SER A 186 -12.74 -3.80 5.19
CA SER A 186 -12.01 -5.03 4.85
C SER A 186 -12.42 -6.25 5.69
N GLY A 187 -13.69 -6.26 6.09
CA GLY A 187 -14.28 -7.22 7.02
C GLY A 187 -15.43 -8.04 6.43
N LYS A 188 -15.55 -8.17 5.10
CA LYS A 188 -16.64 -8.93 4.49
C LYS A 188 -16.56 -10.42 4.82
N ALA A 189 -15.35 -10.98 4.82
CA ALA A 189 -15.06 -12.37 5.17
C ALA A 189 -14.85 -12.58 6.68
N MET A 190 -15.02 -11.55 7.51
CA MET A 190 -14.81 -11.66 8.96
C MET A 190 -15.99 -12.32 9.66
N GLU A 191 -15.67 -13.10 10.69
CA GLU A 191 -16.66 -13.58 11.64
C GLU A 191 -17.17 -12.42 12.52
N ARG A 192 -18.39 -12.57 13.01
CA ARG A 192 -19.02 -11.65 13.96
C ARG A 192 -18.83 -12.21 15.38
N ASP A 193 -18.70 -11.32 16.36
CA ASP A 193 -18.64 -11.71 17.78
C ASP A 193 -19.87 -12.56 18.16
N SER A 194 -19.70 -13.56 19.03
CA SER A 194 -20.82 -14.42 19.47
C SER A 194 -21.66 -13.81 20.61
N TYR A 195 -21.11 -12.87 21.36
CA TYR A 195 -21.68 -12.29 22.57
C TYR A 195 -21.99 -10.80 22.41
N ASN A 196 -21.16 -10.06 21.69
CA ASN A 196 -21.27 -8.60 21.53
C ASN A 196 -21.48 -8.18 20.07
N VAL A 197 -22.32 -8.92 19.33
CA VAL A 197 -22.64 -8.59 17.93
C VAL A 197 -23.14 -7.16 17.82
N ILE A 198 -22.58 -6.37 16.90
CA ILE A 198 -23.12 -5.06 16.56
C ILE A 198 -24.42 -5.23 15.72
N PRO A 199 -25.58 -4.75 16.18
CA PRO A 199 -26.80 -4.74 15.39
C PRO A 199 -26.61 -4.22 13.96
N ASN A 200 -27.21 -4.91 12.99
CA ASN A 200 -27.08 -4.55 11.58
C ASN A 200 -27.56 -3.11 11.29
N LYS A 201 -28.56 -2.64 12.04
CA LYS A 201 -29.02 -1.24 11.95
C LYS A 201 -27.92 -0.24 12.31
N GLN A 202 -27.13 -0.50 13.35
CA GLN A 202 -26.03 0.39 13.73
C GLN A 202 -24.91 0.37 12.69
N LEU A 203 -24.66 -0.76 12.02
CA LEU A 203 -23.74 -0.81 10.88
C LEU A 203 -24.20 0.05 9.70
N THR A 204 -25.51 0.18 9.45
CA THR A 204 -26.00 1.10 8.42
C THR A 204 -25.74 2.56 8.77
N PHE A 205 -25.87 2.91 10.04
CA PHE A 205 -25.58 4.25 10.53
C PHE A 205 -24.06 4.54 10.49
N LEU A 206 -23.24 3.57 10.89
CA LEU A 206 -21.78 3.65 10.76
C LEU A 206 -21.38 3.83 9.29
N TYR A 207 -22.00 3.09 8.37
CA TYR A 207 -21.76 3.24 6.93
C TYR A 207 -22.04 4.65 6.41
N ASP A 208 -23.20 5.21 6.75
CA ASP A 208 -23.58 6.56 6.33
C ASP A 208 -22.59 7.60 6.87
N GLY A 209 -22.19 7.44 8.13
CA GLY A 209 -21.21 8.29 8.77
C GLY A 209 -19.80 8.17 8.16
N LEU A 210 -19.32 6.96 7.89
CA LEU A 210 -18.04 6.69 7.21
C LEU A 210 -17.98 7.35 5.83
N LEU A 211 -19.08 7.30 5.07
CA LEU A 211 -19.17 7.91 3.75
C LEU A 211 -19.45 9.41 3.76
N SER A 212 -19.94 9.96 4.88
CA SER A 212 -20.14 11.40 5.04
C SER A 212 -18.83 12.21 5.19
N LEU A 213 -17.67 11.53 5.19
CA LEU A 213 -16.31 12.05 4.99
C LEU A 213 -16.05 13.43 5.64
N GLY A 214 -15.72 13.44 6.94
CA GLY A 214 -15.04 14.58 7.63
C GLY A 214 -15.76 15.94 7.65
N ASN A 215 -16.88 16.09 6.95
CA ASN A 215 -17.64 17.34 6.85
C ASN A 215 -18.67 17.51 7.97
N VAL A 216 -18.90 16.46 8.76
CA VAL A 216 -19.84 16.48 9.89
C VAL A 216 -19.06 16.09 11.16
N PRO A 217 -18.91 17.00 12.13
CA PRO A 217 -18.47 16.63 13.47
C PRO A 217 -19.44 15.59 14.06
N HIS A 218 -18.91 14.54 14.70
CA HIS A 218 -19.72 13.50 15.36
C HIS A 218 -20.61 12.67 14.41
N TRP A 219 -20.02 12.14 13.34
CA TRP A 219 -20.71 11.23 12.41
C TRP A 219 -21.16 9.91 13.05
N PHE A 220 -20.75 9.63 14.30
CA PHE A 220 -21.39 8.71 15.21
C PHE A 220 -21.42 9.25 16.66
N PRO A 221 -22.29 8.72 17.53
CA PRO A 221 -22.40 9.16 18.93
C PRO A 221 -21.06 9.12 19.65
N THR A 222 -20.77 10.14 20.45
CA THR A 222 -19.50 10.28 21.17
C THR A 222 -19.19 9.05 22.05
N GLU A 223 -20.22 8.44 22.64
CA GLU A 223 -20.12 7.22 23.43
C GLU A 223 -19.62 6.00 22.65
N TRP A 224 -19.67 6.02 21.32
CA TRP A 224 -19.12 4.96 20.48
C TRP A 224 -17.62 5.07 20.27
N SER A 225 -17.00 6.24 20.52
CA SER A 225 -15.54 6.34 20.46
C SER A 225 -14.94 6.18 21.84
N ASP A 226 -13.88 5.39 21.98
CA ASP A 226 -12.97 5.52 23.13
C ASP A 226 -11.88 6.58 22.90
N LEU A 227 -11.85 7.21 21.72
CA LEU A 227 -10.92 8.30 21.41
C LEU A 227 -11.46 9.66 21.88
N ASP A 228 -12.73 9.75 22.27
CA ASP A 228 -13.33 10.99 22.78
C ASP A 228 -13.16 11.10 24.32
N PRO A 229 -12.67 12.25 24.84
CA PRO A 229 -12.50 12.48 26.28
C PRO A 229 -13.78 12.31 27.12
N SER A 230 -14.94 12.57 26.51
CA SER A 230 -16.27 12.47 27.12
C SER A 230 -16.72 11.02 27.29
N SER A 231 -16.07 10.09 26.59
CA SER A 231 -16.38 8.67 26.65
C SER A 231 -16.04 8.09 28.03
N PRO A 232 -16.91 7.25 28.61
CA PRO A 232 -16.58 6.51 29.83
C PRO A 232 -15.40 5.55 29.61
N ARG A 233 -15.14 5.16 28.37
CA ARG A 233 -14.06 4.25 27.96
C ARG A 233 -12.83 4.96 27.40
N TYR A 234 -12.74 6.28 27.58
CA TYR A 234 -11.67 7.09 27.01
C TYR A 234 -10.30 6.42 27.16
N LEU A 235 -9.63 6.13 26.05
CA LEU A 235 -8.44 5.28 25.99
C LEU A 235 -7.35 5.75 26.95
N LEU A 236 -7.13 7.06 27.10
CA LEU A 236 -6.14 7.59 28.05
C LEU A 236 -6.39 7.21 29.52
N LYS A 237 -7.60 6.78 29.89
CA LYS A 237 -7.92 6.31 31.24
C LYS A 237 -7.55 4.84 31.44
N VAL A 238 -7.52 4.04 30.37
CA VAL A 238 -7.48 2.57 30.43
C VAL A 238 -6.31 1.92 29.68
N TYR A 239 -5.55 2.68 28.89
CA TYR A 239 -4.44 2.14 28.09
C TYR A 239 -3.29 1.59 28.93
N ASN A 240 -2.49 0.73 28.29
CA ASN A 240 -1.29 0.15 28.89
C ASN A 240 -0.18 1.21 29.08
N LYS A 241 -0.06 1.72 30.31
CA LYS A 241 0.94 2.75 30.69
C LYS A 241 2.40 2.26 30.66
N THR A 242 2.62 0.96 30.44
CA THR A 242 3.97 0.39 30.25
C THR A 242 4.64 1.00 29.03
N PHE A 243 3.86 1.25 27.96
CA PHE A 243 4.40 1.76 26.71
C PHE A 243 4.27 3.28 26.63
N LYS A 244 5.36 3.92 26.24
CA LYS A 244 5.46 5.34 25.91
C LYS A 244 5.54 5.48 24.40
N VAL A 245 4.74 6.40 23.87
CA VAL A 245 4.70 6.73 22.45
C VAL A 245 5.29 8.12 22.25
N SER A 246 6.09 8.30 21.19
CA SER A 246 6.56 9.61 20.75
C SER A 246 6.44 9.76 19.24
N LYS A 247 6.20 10.99 18.77
CA LYS A 247 6.17 11.32 17.34
C LYS A 247 7.58 11.69 16.88
N ILE A 248 8.08 11.01 15.85
CA ILE A 248 9.37 11.30 15.22
C ILE A 248 9.12 12.11 13.96
N ARG A 249 9.77 13.27 13.87
CA ARG A 249 9.78 14.08 12.66
C ARG A 249 10.85 13.55 11.73
N MET A 250 10.46 13.23 10.51
CA MET A 250 11.37 12.81 9.45
C MET A 250 11.88 14.04 8.69
N ALA A 251 12.99 13.88 7.98
CA ALA A 251 13.49 14.90 7.06
C ALA A 251 12.47 15.20 5.93
N GLU A 252 12.60 16.36 5.29
CA GLU A 252 11.62 16.94 4.35
C GLU A 252 11.02 15.92 3.36
N GLY A 253 9.69 15.93 3.23
CA GLY A 253 8.94 15.09 2.28
C GLY A 253 8.38 13.77 2.84
N VAL A 254 8.69 13.40 4.09
CA VAL A 254 8.21 12.15 4.71
C VAL A 254 7.24 12.44 5.85
N GLU A 255 6.10 11.74 5.86
CA GLU A 255 5.14 11.80 6.97
C GLU A 255 5.80 11.40 8.30
N ALA A 256 5.45 12.10 9.37
CA ALA A 256 5.95 11.78 10.70
C ALA A 256 5.51 10.38 11.12
N VAL A 257 6.41 9.63 11.76
CA VAL A 257 6.14 8.27 12.25
C VAL A 257 6.09 8.25 13.77
N TYR A 258 5.71 7.12 14.34
CA TYR A 258 5.59 6.94 15.79
C TYR A 258 6.64 5.97 16.31
N ALA A 259 7.26 6.30 17.44
CA ALA A 259 8.13 5.39 18.17
C ALA A 259 7.45 4.91 19.45
N ILE A 260 7.57 3.61 19.73
CA ILE A 260 7.05 2.98 20.94
C ILE A 260 8.23 2.45 21.77
N SER A 261 8.18 2.67 23.08
CA SER A 261 9.19 2.18 24.03
C SER A 261 8.53 1.72 25.32
N ASP A 262 9.12 0.75 26.02
CA ASP A 262 8.69 0.32 27.35
C ASP A 262 9.45 1.04 28.49
N GLY A 263 10.20 2.10 28.15
CA GLY A 263 11.06 2.85 29.06
C GLY A 263 12.35 2.13 29.48
N LYS A 264 12.56 0.88 29.05
CA LYS A 264 13.79 0.13 29.31
C LYS A 264 14.82 0.42 28.22
N LYS A 265 16.09 0.14 28.52
CA LYS A 265 17.17 0.23 27.54
C LYS A 265 17.09 -1.00 26.62
N THR A 266 16.51 -0.81 25.44
CA THR A 266 16.41 -1.84 24.39
C THR A 266 17.54 -1.71 23.37
N SER A 267 17.83 -2.79 22.64
CA SER A 267 18.81 -2.79 21.55
C SER A 267 18.31 -2.09 20.28
N TYR A 268 17.02 -1.77 20.21
CA TYR A 268 16.34 -1.18 19.06
C TYR A 268 15.19 -0.25 19.49
N LYS A 269 14.74 0.60 18.57
CA LYS A 269 13.50 1.38 18.67
C LYS A 269 12.43 0.76 17.79
N LEU A 270 11.24 0.51 18.35
CA LEU A 270 10.09 0.10 17.57
C LEU A 270 9.46 1.32 16.92
N ILE A 271 9.42 1.35 15.59
CA ILE A 271 8.82 2.42 14.79
C ILE A 271 7.60 1.88 14.07
N VAL A 272 6.49 2.61 14.14
CA VAL A 272 5.22 2.29 13.49
C VAL A 272 4.82 3.48 12.61
N PRO A 273 4.57 3.29 11.29
CA PRO A 273 4.26 4.39 10.40
C PRO A 273 2.88 5.01 10.61
N ARG A 274 1.87 4.21 10.99
CA ARG A 274 0.47 4.63 11.08
C ARG A 274 -0.01 4.76 12.53
N ALA A 275 -0.89 5.72 12.77
CA ALA A 275 -1.51 5.99 14.05
C ALA A 275 -2.49 4.89 14.47
N SER A 276 -3.18 4.25 13.53
CA SER A 276 -4.08 3.14 13.80
C SER A 276 -3.35 1.93 14.42
N ALA A 277 -2.15 1.61 13.93
CA ALA A 277 -1.30 0.59 14.55
C ALA A 277 -0.78 0.98 15.95
N VAL A 278 -0.57 2.29 16.21
CA VAL A 278 -0.29 2.78 17.57
C VAL A 278 -1.49 2.56 18.49
N LEU A 279 -2.72 2.82 18.02
CA LEU A 279 -3.93 2.54 18.80
C LEU A 279 -4.00 1.05 19.15
N LEU A 280 -3.79 0.15 18.18
CA LEU A 280 -3.75 -1.28 18.45
C LEU A 280 -2.74 -1.64 19.54
N ALA A 281 -1.55 -1.03 19.51
CA ALA A 281 -0.55 -1.21 20.55
C ALA A 281 -0.99 -0.70 21.93
N LEU A 282 -1.66 0.46 21.99
CA LEU A 282 -2.16 1.06 23.23
C LEU A 282 -3.34 0.26 23.84
N HIS A 283 -4.20 -0.30 23.00
CA HIS A 283 -5.29 -1.20 23.42
C HIS A 283 -4.78 -2.56 23.91
N HIS A 284 -3.57 -2.96 23.51
CA HIS A 284 -3.03 -4.25 23.88
C HIS A 284 -2.53 -4.29 25.34
N GLY A 285 -3.33 -4.91 26.21
CA GLY A 285 -3.04 -5.01 27.65
C GLY A 285 -2.14 -6.17 28.08
N SER A 286 -1.88 -7.15 27.21
CA SER A 286 -1.17 -8.38 27.60
C SER A 286 0.34 -8.33 27.42
N SER A 287 0.87 -7.45 26.56
CA SER A 287 2.31 -7.26 26.42
C SER A 287 2.88 -6.39 27.54
N HIS A 288 3.98 -6.85 28.11
CA HIS A 288 4.72 -6.18 29.17
C HIS A 288 6.14 -5.78 28.74
N THR A 289 6.59 -6.28 27.59
CA THR A 289 7.90 -5.97 27.00
C THR A 289 7.75 -5.45 25.57
N LEU A 290 8.75 -4.66 25.11
CA LEU A 290 8.78 -4.20 23.74
C LEU A 290 8.86 -5.35 22.72
N ASP A 291 9.55 -6.44 23.09
CA ASP A 291 9.66 -7.66 22.27
C ASP A 291 8.29 -8.32 22.06
N GLU A 292 7.53 -8.55 23.14
CA GLU A 292 6.17 -9.13 23.07
C GLU A 292 5.24 -8.26 22.22
N LEU A 293 5.32 -6.94 22.36
CA LEU A 293 4.50 -6.03 21.56
C LEU A 293 4.90 -6.06 20.08
N THR A 294 6.20 -6.15 19.80
CA THR A 294 6.73 -6.22 18.43
C THR A 294 6.26 -7.51 17.75
N GLU A 295 6.35 -8.64 18.45
CA GLU A 295 5.83 -9.92 17.98
C GLU A 295 4.33 -9.85 17.76
N TYR A 296 3.58 -9.28 18.71
CA TYR A 296 2.13 -9.10 18.59
C TYR A 296 1.76 -8.31 17.32
N LEU A 297 2.34 -7.13 17.08
CA LEU A 297 2.08 -6.36 15.86
C LEU A 297 2.48 -7.13 14.60
N CYS A 298 3.57 -7.88 14.63
CA CYS A 298 3.98 -8.73 13.52
C CYS A 298 2.98 -9.85 13.22
N THR A 299 2.35 -10.48 14.24
CA THR A 299 1.30 -11.49 14.02
C THR A 299 0.04 -10.95 13.34
N TRP A 300 -0.19 -9.64 13.42
CA TRP A 300 -1.26 -8.93 12.72
C TRP A 300 -0.90 -8.51 11.29
N GLY A 301 0.35 -8.74 10.86
CA GLY A 301 0.83 -8.29 9.55
C GLY A 301 0.94 -6.78 9.43
N ILE A 302 1.14 -6.10 10.57
CA ILE A 302 1.33 -4.66 10.62
C ILE A 302 2.74 -4.30 10.17
N ARG A 303 2.82 -3.24 9.36
CA ARG A 303 4.10 -2.67 8.96
C ARG A 303 4.76 -1.99 10.14
N LEU A 304 5.98 -2.41 10.46
CA LEU A 304 6.77 -1.86 11.57
C LEU A 304 8.25 -1.86 11.22
N LEU A 305 9.06 -1.15 12.00
CA LEU A 305 10.52 -1.19 11.91
C LEU A 305 11.11 -1.39 13.30
N THR A 306 12.23 -2.09 13.36
CA THR A 306 13.00 -2.32 14.60
C THR A 306 14.35 -1.64 14.40
N CYS A 307 14.42 -0.32 14.55
CA CYS A 307 15.57 0.46 14.09
C CYS A 307 16.66 0.59 15.16
N LYS A 308 17.94 0.63 14.75
CA LYS A 308 19.04 1.17 15.56
C LYS A 308 19.21 2.65 15.24
N GLN A 309 19.11 3.52 16.25
CA GLN A 309 19.39 4.95 16.10
C GLN A 309 20.90 5.18 16.15
N ILE A 310 21.43 5.88 15.16
CA ILE A 310 22.87 6.12 15.00
C ILE A 310 23.09 7.56 14.60
N LEU A 311 24.05 8.20 15.27
CA LEU A 311 24.51 9.53 14.91
C LEU A 311 25.32 9.43 13.62
N VAL A 312 25.11 10.36 12.68
CA VAL A 312 25.79 10.36 11.37
C VAL A 312 27.32 10.29 11.51
N ARG A 313 27.88 10.90 12.55
CA ARG A 313 29.33 10.88 12.85
C ARG A 313 29.88 9.52 13.26
N ASP A 314 29.04 8.64 13.81
CA ASP A 314 29.41 7.30 14.29
C ASP A 314 29.19 6.23 13.21
N ARG A 315 28.84 6.66 11.99
CA ARG A 315 28.56 5.78 10.86
C ARG A 315 29.83 5.06 10.39
N GLN A 316 29.74 3.72 10.29
CA GLN A 316 30.77 2.92 9.65
C GLN A 316 30.67 2.98 8.12
N LEU A 317 31.82 2.82 7.44
CA LEU A 317 31.91 2.81 5.98
C LEU A 317 31.04 1.68 5.41
N ARG A 318 30.25 1.98 4.37
CA ARG A 318 29.41 0.98 3.68
C ARG A 318 30.30 0.00 2.90
N MET A 319 30.04 -1.29 3.05
CA MET A 319 30.59 -2.30 2.15
C MET A 319 29.56 -2.58 1.05
N PHE A 320 29.83 -2.10 -0.17
CA PHE A 320 29.00 -2.39 -1.34
C PHE A 320 29.45 -3.69 -2.01
N LEU A 321 29.10 -4.82 -1.40
CA LEU A 321 29.12 -6.11 -2.10
C LEU A 321 27.73 -6.72 -1.90
N ARG A 322 26.81 -6.45 -2.82
CA ARG A 322 25.51 -7.13 -2.89
C ARG A 322 25.42 -7.86 -4.22
N ALA A 323 25.09 -9.14 -4.16
CA ALA A 323 24.67 -9.87 -5.35
C ALA A 323 23.33 -9.29 -5.82
N VAL A 324 23.21 -8.99 -7.12
CA VAL A 324 21.94 -8.63 -7.73
C VAL A 324 21.09 -9.89 -7.80
N GLU A 325 19.84 -9.82 -7.34
CA GLU A 325 18.91 -10.93 -7.49
C GLU A 325 18.37 -10.92 -8.93
N HIS A 326 18.72 -11.94 -9.69
CA HIS A 326 18.34 -12.01 -11.10
C HIS A 326 16.90 -12.49 -11.27
N ILE A 327 16.11 -11.69 -11.99
CA ILE A 327 14.75 -12.00 -12.38
C ILE A 327 14.77 -12.80 -13.69
N PRO A 328 13.96 -13.87 -13.83
CA PRO A 328 13.91 -14.66 -15.06
C PRO A 328 13.36 -13.88 -16.23
N TYR A 329 13.76 -14.33 -17.40
CA TYR A 329 13.25 -13.88 -18.67
C TYR A 329 12.38 -14.97 -19.30
N HIS A 330 11.21 -14.58 -19.80
CA HIS A 330 10.32 -15.47 -20.54
C HIS A 330 10.10 -14.93 -21.95
N MET A 331 10.11 -15.85 -22.93
CA MET A 331 9.76 -15.52 -24.31
C MET A 331 8.27 -15.18 -24.41
N LYS A 332 7.96 -14.19 -25.23
CA LYS A 332 6.58 -13.75 -25.49
C LYS A 332 5.71 -14.93 -25.95
N GLY A 333 4.50 -15.02 -25.41
CA GLY A 333 3.52 -16.06 -25.77
C GLY A 333 3.74 -17.42 -25.12
N SER A 334 4.81 -17.60 -24.33
CA SER A 334 4.98 -18.80 -23.52
C SER A 334 3.96 -18.79 -22.38
N GLU A 335 3.15 -19.83 -22.29
CA GLU A 335 2.24 -20.02 -21.16
C GLU A 335 3.04 -20.49 -19.95
N LEU A 336 2.82 -19.85 -18.80
CA LEU A 336 3.38 -20.28 -17.53
C LEU A 336 2.66 -21.54 -17.06
N ASP A 337 3.40 -22.44 -16.41
CA ASP A 337 2.86 -23.72 -15.95
C ASP A 337 3.14 -23.98 -14.45
N MET A 338 2.82 -25.21 -14.03
CA MET A 338 3.04 -25.66 -12.66
C MET A 338 4.53 -25.79 -12.32
N GLU A 339 5.41 -26.04 -13.30
CA GLU A 339 6.85 -26.11 -13.08
C GLU A 339 7.42 -24.71 -12.85
N ASP A 340 6.92 -23.70 -13.56
CA ASP A 340 7.24 -22.29 -13.30
C ASP A 340 6.81 -21.83 -11.91
N TYR A 341 5.60 -22.24 -11.48
CA TYR A 341 5.10 -21.98 -10.13
C TYR A 341 5.91 -22.73 -9.06
N SER A 342 6.31 -23.97 -9.32
CA SER A 342 7.16 -24.74 -8.38
C SER A 342 8.56 -24.14 -8.26
N SER A 343 9.14 -23.70 -9.38
CA SER A 343 10.38 -22.91 -9.42
C SER A 343 10.22 -21.57 -8.70
N TYR A 344 9.00 -21.03 -8.64
CA TYR A 344 8.67 -19.86 -7.84
C TYR A 344 8.82 -20.14 -6.38
N VAL A 345 8.08 -21.13 -5.92
CA VAL A 345 8.08 -21.53 -4.53
C VAL A 345 9.50 -21.85 -4.06
N GLY A 346 10.28 -22.60 -4.85
CA GLY A 346 11.67 -22.91 -4.53
C GLY A 346 12.58 -21.68 -4.38
N ARG A 347 12.46 -20.67 -5.25
CA ARG A 347 13.37 -19.51 -5.24
C ARG A 347 13.07 -18.52 -4.12
N TYR A 348 11.81 -18.20 -3.86
CA TYR A 348 11.52 -17.27 -2.75
C TYR A 348 11.83 -17.95 -1.40
N ARG A 349 11.61 -19.27 -1.26
CA ARG A 349 12.07 -20.04 -0.08
C ARG A 349 13.58 -19.99 0.10
N GLN A 350 14.33 -20.13 -0.99
CA GLN A 350 15.79 -20.02 -0.95
C GLN A 350 16.23 -18.61 -0.50
N LEU A 351 15.52 -17.56 -0.92
CA LEU A 351 15.77 -16.19 -0.49
C LEU A 351 15.57 -16.03 1.03
N PHE A 352 14.49 -16.62 1.58
CA PHE A 352 14.18 -16.56 3.01
C PHE A 352 15.06 -17.42 3.91
N LYS A 353 15.92 -18.30 3.36
CA LYS A 353 17.01 -18.91 4.15
C LYS A 353 17.96 -17.87 4.76
N THR A 354 18.01 -16.67 4.19
CA THR A 354 18.69 -15.55 4.82
C THR A 354 17.76 -14.93 5.86
N ASN A 355 18.01 -15.18 7.14
CA ASN A 355 17.20 -14.66 8.26
C ASN A 355 16.92 -13.15 8.17
N LYS A 356 17.85 -12.36 7.62
CA LYS A 356 17.69 -10.90 7.45
C LYS A 356 16.62 -10.51 6.43
N ILE A 357 16.54 -11.24 5.32
CA ILE A 357 15.54 -10.98 4.28
C ILE A 357 14.17 -11.40 4.79
N LEU A 358 14.10 -12.56 5.46
CA LEU A 358 12.90 -13.00 6.15
C LEU A 358 12.46 -11.97 7.20
N HIS A 359 13.40 -11.41 7.96
CA HIS A 359 13.10 -10.39 8.99
C HIS A 359 12.50 -9.14 8.38
N ALA A 360 13.13 -8.61 7.33
CA ALA A 360 12.65 -7.45 6.60
C ALA A 360 11.27 -7.70 5.96
N ALA A 361 11.03 -8.90 5.42
CA ALA A 361 9.75 -9.26 4.82
C ALA A 361 8.63 -9.38 5.86
N LEU A 362 8.91 -9.91 7.05
CA LEU A 362 7.94 -9.97 8.15
C LEU A 362 7.58 -8.59 8.71
N LYS A 363 8.49 -7.63 8.62
CA LYS A 363 8.25 -6.26 9.06
C LYS A 363 7.56 -5.40 7.99
N HIS A 364 7.52 -5.88 6.75
CA HIS A 364 6.98 -5.14 5.61
C HIS A 364 5.46 -4.94 5.69
N GLY A 365 4.76 -5.87 6.35
CA GLY A 365 3.30 -5.93 6.38
C GLY A 365 2.68 -6.38 5.04
N GLY A 366 1.35 -6.43 5.00
CA GLY A 366 0.59 -6.74 3.78
C GLY A 366 0.97 -8.07 3.13
N LEU A 367 0.99 -8.10 1.79
CA LEU A 367 1.19 -9.35 1.03
C LEU A 367 2.61 -9.92 1.15
N ILE A 368 3.62 -9.06 1.25
CA ILE A 368 5.01 -9.50 1.44
C ILE A 368 5.16 -10.22 2.78
N TRP A 369 4.59 -9.67 3.85
CA TRP A 369 4.51 -10.35 5.13
C TRP A 369 3.77 -11.69 5.02
N ARG A 370 2.64 -11.72 4.31
CA ARG A 370 1.84 -12.95 4.17
C ARG A 370 2.63 -14.08 3.52
N LEU A 371 3.45 -13.77 2.50
CA LEU A 371 4.32 -14.73 1.83
C LEU A 371 5.50 -15.14 2.73
N ALA A 372 5.99 -14.22 3.57
CA ALA A 372 7.09 -14.48 4.49
C ALA A 372 6.68 -15.38 5.67
N ILE A 373 5.52 -15.13 6.28
CA ILE A 373 5.07 -15.84 7.49
C ILE A 373 4.84 -17.34 7.29
N GLU A 374 4.70 -17.81 6.04
CA GLU A 374 4.60 -19.23 5.70
C GLU A 374 5.92 -19.99 5.88
N GLU A 375 7.04 -19.27 5.79
CA GLU A 375 8.38 -19.83 5.83
C GLU A 375 9.05 -19.62 7.19
N VAL A 376 8.31 -19.13 8.18
CA VAL A 376 8.81 -18.80 9.51
C VAL A 376 8.91 -20.05 10.39
N PRO A 377 10.11 -20.40 10.88
CA PRO A 377 10.28 -21.45 11.89
C PRO A 377 9.52 -21.14 13.19
N GLU A 378 9.22 -22.16 13.99
CA GLU A 378 8.54 -21.98 15.28
C GLU A 378 9.29 -21.02 16.21
N ASP A 379 10.63 -21.09 16.23
CA ASP A 379 11.56 -20.37 17.12
C ASP A 379 12.08 -19.02 16.58
N TYR A 380 11.49 -18.52 15.49
CA TYR A 380 11.97 -17.29 14.85
C TYR A 380 11.68 -16.02 15.66
N VAL A 381 12.71 -15.19 15.87
CA VAL A 381 12.61 -13.93 16.62
C VAL A 381 12.60 -12.73 15.67
N THR A 382 11.58 -11.88 15.76
CA THR A 382 11.37 -10.70 14.89
C THR A 382 11.84 -9.38 15.51
N THR A 383 12.50 -9.38 16.66
CA THR A 383 12.56 -8.18 17.50
C THR A 383 13.82 -7.33 17.37
N SER A 384 15.01 -7.91 17.14
CA SER A 384 16.25 -7.12 17.01
C SER A 384 16.83 -7.17 15.59
N PRO A 385 17.16 -6.01 14.97
CA PRO A 385 17.89 -5.99 13.71
C PRO A 385 19.32 -6.54 13.91
N GLY A 386 19.90 -7.12 12.86
CA GLY A 386 21.21 -7.73 12.91
C GLY A 386 22.34 -6.76 13.29
N ASP A 387 23.46 -7.29 13.77
CA ASP A 387 24.61 -6.49 14.22
C ASP A 387 25.29 -5.68 13.12
N ARG A 388 25.13 -6.10 11.86
CA ARG A 388 25.74 -5.45 10.68
C ARG A 388 24.74 -4.60 9.89
N VAL A 389 23.64 -4.16 10.51
CA VAL A 389 22.59 -3.37 9.85
C VAL A 389 23.17 -2.10 9.19
N THR A 390 24.12 -1.42 9.82
CA THR A 390 24.78 -0.22 9.28
C THR A 390 25.62 -0.43 8.03
N GLN A 391 26.09 -1.66 7.81
CA GLN A 391 26.97 -1.99 6.69
C GLN A 391 26.18 -2.44 5.46
N ILE A 392 25.00 -3.04 5.65
CA ILE A 392 24.29 -3.83 4.61
C ILE A 392 22.81 -3.40 4.47
N SER A 393 22.33 -2.37 5.15
CA SER A 393 20.91 -1.99 5.12
C SER A 393 20.66 -0.53 4.73
N SER A 394 19.42 -0.07 4.94
CA SER A 394 18.93 1.26 4.61
C SER A 394 18.61 2.02 5.91
N PHE A 395 18.34 3.33 5.80
CA PHE A 395 18.05 4.16 6.96
C PHE A 395 16.95 5.18 6.65
N LEU A 396 16.27 5.63 7.71
CA LEU A 396 15.41 6.81 7.72
C LEU A 396 16.17 7.98 8.33
N ARG A 397 16.12 9.15 7.70
CA ARG A 397 16.73 10.37 8.25
C ARG A 397 15.70 11.13 9.09
N MET A 398 16.03 11.34 10.36
CA MET A 398 15.26 12.19 11.27
C MET A 398 15.51 13.66 10.97
N ALA A 399 14.55 14.53 11.30
CA ALA A 399 14.69 15.98 11.13
C ALA A 399 15.85 16.56 11.96
N GLU A 400 16.15 15.93 13.10
CA GLU A 400 17.25 16.29 13.99
C GLU A 400 18.64 15.89 13.44
N GLY A 401 18.68 15.18 12.30
CA GLY A 401 19.90 14.76 11.60
C GLY A 401 20.32 13.31 11.86
N ASP A 402 19.75 12.66 12.87
CA ASP A 402 20.02 11.26 13.22
C ASP A 402 19.49 10.28 12.16
N GLU A 403 20.10 9.09 12.11
CA GLU A 403 19.70 8.02 11.18
C GLU A 403 19.13 6.82 11.94
N LEU A 404 17.95 6.36 11.53
CA LEU A 404 17.32 5.13 12.02
C LEU A 404 17.59 4.01 11.03
N TRP A 405 18.46 3.07 11.38
CA TRP A 405 18.88 1.98 10.51
C TRP A 405 18.06 0.72 10.75
N ASP A 406 17.55 0.10 9.69
CA ASP A 406 16.86 -1.18 9.74
C ASP A 406 17.09 -2.02 8.47
N GLU A 407 16.91 -3.33 8.61
CA GLU A 407 16.87 -4.29 7.51
C GLU A 407 15.63 -4.04 6.64
N MET A 408 15.84 -3.54 5.42
CA MET A 408 14.80 -3.25 4.45
C MET A 408 15.00 -4.10 3.19
N LEU A 409 13.89 -4.52 2.58
CA LEU A 409 13.91 -5.24 1.33
C LEU A 409 14.35 -4.33 0.18
N THR A 410 15.19 -4.84 -0.71
CA THR A 410 15.52 -4.17 -1.97
C THR A 410 14.43 -4.41 -3.01
N LYS A 411 14.42 -3.59 -4.07
CA LYS A 411 13.54 -3.78 -5.22
C LYS A 411 13.67 -5.18 -5.81
N ASP A 412 14.90 -5.68 -5.97
CA ASP A 412 15.15 -7.01 -6.54
C ASP A 412 14.64 -8.13 -5.63
N GLN A 413 14.79 -7.98 -4.31
CA GLN A 413 14.22 -8.93 -3.34
C GLN A 413 12.69 -8.95 -3.39
N ILE A 414 12.05 -7.78 -3.47
CA ILE A 414 10.60 -7.67 -3.66
C ILE A 414 10.19 -8.32 -4.98
N ASN A 415 10.96 -8.11 -6.05
CA ASN A 415 10.70 -8.74 -7.33
C ASN A 415 10.80 -10.26 -7.25
N VAL A 416 11.74 -10.83 -6.49
CA VAL A 416 11.82 -12.29 -6.25
C VAL A 416 10.63 -12.77 -5.42
N ILE A 417 10.27 -12.07 -4.35
CA ILE A 417 9.15 -12.43 -3.44
C ILE A 417 7.81 -12.43 -4.19
N CYS A 418 7.53 -11.37 -4.95
CA CYS A 418 6.32 -11.22 -5.76
C CYS A 418 6.40 -11.98 -7.10
N ARG A 419 7.52 -12.69 -7.35
CA ARG A 419 7.83 -13.42 -8.58
C ARG A 419 7.54 -12.63 -9.84
N VAL A 420 8.29 -11.56 -10.00
CA VAL A 420 8.33 -10.84 -11.25
C VAL A 420 9.03 -11.71 -12.30
N TYR A 421 8.63 -11.57 -13.54
CA TYR A 421 9.36 -12.04 -14.70
C TYR A 421 9.37 -10.95 -15.77
N LYS A 422 10.44 -10.94 -16.57
CA LYS A 422 10.58 -10.03 -17.70
C LYS A 422 10.09 -10.75 -18.95
N VAL A 423 9.17 -10.14 -19.68
CA VAL A 423 8.72 -10.60 -21.00
C VAL A 423 9.11 -9.60 -22.06
N GLU A 424 9.48 -10.06 -23.24
CA GLU A 424 9.64 -9.18 -24.40
C GLU A 424 8.36 -8.39 -24.67
N GLY A 425 8.47 -7.06 -24.55
CA GLY A 425 7.41 -6.13 -24.88
C GLY A 425 7.16 -6.08 -26.39
N GLU A 426 5.96 -5.64 -26.76
CA GLU A 426 5.54 -5.47 -28.15
C GLU A 426 6.18 -4.20 -28.74
N GLY A 427 7.49 -4.25 -28.95
CA GLY A 427 8.20 -3.27 -29.74
C GLY A 427 8.22 -3.70 -31.20
N ASP A 428 7.59 -2.92 -32.07
CA ASP A 428 7.65 -3.03 -33.52
C ASP A 428 9.08 -2.72 -34.01
N GLY A 429 10.06 -3.57 -33.67
CA GLY A 429 11.49 -3.40 -33.97
C GLY A 429 12.15 -2.10 -33.47
N ARG A 430 11.43 -1.21 -32.78
CA ARG A 430 11.90 0.12 -32.39
C ARG A 430 12.83 0.00 -31.19
N LYS A 431 14.12 -0.07 -31.52
CA LYS A 431 15.25 0.10 -30.63
C LYS A 431 15.26 1.54 -30.09
N LYS A 432 15.24 1.73 -28.78
CA LYS A 432 15.64 3.01 -28.16
C LYS A 432 16.98 2.79 -27.45
N GLY A 433 17.98 3.57 -27.86
CA GLY A 433 19.27 3.65 -27.19
C GLY A 433 19.84 5.04 -27.40
N PHE A 434 20.25 5.68 -26.31
CA PHE A 434 21.26 6.74 -26.33
C PHE A 434 22.61 6.05 -26.13
N GLY A 435 23.36 5.84 -27.22
CA GLY A 435 24.65 5.13 -27.21
C GLY A 435 24.57 3.59 -27.25
N ASP A 436 25.72 2.94 -27.10
CA ASP A 436 25.97 1.50 -27.35
C ASP A 436 25.23 0.51 -26.42
N HIS A 437 24.25 0.96 -25.64
CA HIS A 437 23.45 0.11 -24.74
C HIS A 437 22.05 -0.10 -25.31
N TRP A 438 21.84 -1.27 -25.93
CA TRP A 438 20.56 -1.71 -26.45
C TRP A 438 19.71 -2.34 -25.35
N GLN A 439 18.53 -1.81 -25.05
CA GLN A 439 17.54 -2.48 -24.19
C GLN A 439 16.28 -2.80 -24.99
N LEU A 440 15.88 -4.07 -24.98
CA LEU A 440 14.55 -4.48 -25.44
C LEU A 440 13.50 -3.89 -24.48
N LEU A 441 12.39 -3.39 -25.03
CA LEU A 441 11.19 -3.12 -24.23
C LEU A 441 10.84 -4.43 -23.52
N THR A 442 10.79 -4.41 -22.18
CA THR A 442 10.43 -5.59 -21.39
C THR A 442 9.28 -5.24 -20.46
N GLU A 443 8.25 -6.07 -20.46
CA GLU A 443 7.14 -5.97 -19.53
C GLU A 443 7.44 -6.76 -18.27
N HIS A 444 7.14 -6.17 -17.11
CA HIS A 444 7.23 -6.84 -15.81
C HIS A 444 5.87 -7.43 -15.43
N LEU A 445 5.77 -8.74 -15.51
CA LEU A 445 4.60 -9.50 -15.07
C LEU A 445 4.90 -10.20 -13.75
N SER A 446 3.87 -10.47 -12.96
CA SER A 446 4.04 -11.00 -11.60
C SER A 446 2.91 -11.91 -11.17
N TRP A 447 3.25 -12.91 -10.34
CA TRP A 447 2.29 -13.81 -9.70
C TRP A 447 1.56 -13.14 -8.54
N PHE A 448 2.23 -12.22 -7.85
CA PHE A 448 1.61 -11.45 -6.79
C PHE A 448 1.84 -9.95 -7.03
N PRO A 449 0.87 -9.09 -6.67
CA PRO A 449 1.06 -7.64 -6.75
C PRO A 449 2.24 -7.22 -5.88
N LYS A 450 3.01 -6.23 -6.35
CA LYS A 450 3.99 -5.56 -5.49
C LYS A 450 3.28 -4.64 -4.51
N ASP A 451 4.01 -4.21 -3.49
CA ASP A 451 3.54 -3.24 -2.50
C ASP A 451 2.92 -1.99 -3.16
N ALA A 452 3.51 -1.46 -4.24
CA ALA A 452 2.98 -0.31 -4.97
C ALA A 452 1.59 -0.54 -5.59
N SER A 453 1.26 -1.78 -5.96
CA SER A 453 -0.08 -2.14 -6.46
C SER A 453 -1.06 -2.46 -5.33
N TRP A 454 -0.55 -2.93 -4.19
CA TRP A 454 -1.33 -3.22 -3.00
C TRP A 454 -1.74 -1.96 -2.25
N ARG A 455 -0.83 -0.98 -2.15
CA ARG A 455 -1.05 0.29 -1.46
C ARG A 455 -2.18 1.10 -2.07
N GLY A 456 -2.98 1.70 -1.19
CA GLY A 456 -4.14 2.48 -1.60
C GLY A 456 -5.25 1.64 -2.24
N SER A 457 -5.17 0.31 -2.19
CA SER A 457 -6.28 -0.58 -2.54
C SER A 457 -7.26 -0.74 -1.38
N GLY A 458 -8.41 -1.39 -1.64
CA GLY A 458 -9.37 -1.71 -0.57
C GLY A 458 -8.89 -2.82 0.40
N LEU A 459 -7.72 -3.42 0.14
CA LEU A 459 -7.06 -4.38 1.03
C LEU A 459 -5.92 -3.74 1.83
N ASP A 460 -5.64 -2.44 1.62
CA ASP A 460 -4.63 -1.69 2.37
C ASP A 460 -5.24 -1.03 3.63
N VAL A 461 -5.51 -1.86 4.62
CA VAL A 461 -6.06 -1.45 5.94
C VAL A 461 -5.03 -1.51 7.08
N ASP A 462 -3.73 -1.54 6.73
CA ASP A 462 -2.56 -1.58 7.63
C ASP A 462 -2.31 -2.88 8.40
N PHE A 463 -3.33 -3.73 8.56
CA PHE A 463 -3.19 -5.09 9.09
C PHE A 463 -3.68 -6.12 8.08
N TRP A 464 -3.36 -7.39 8.32
CA TRP A 464 -3.82 -8.49 7.49
C TRP A 464 -5.24 -8.91 7.84
N SER A 465 -6.22 -8.33 7.15
CA SER A 465 -7.65 -8.58 7.37
C SER A 465 -8.12 -9.95 6.86
N ALA A 466 -9.35 -10.34 7.21
CA ALA A 466 -9.97 -11.54 6.66
C ALA A 466 -10.21 -11.43 5.14
N ASP A 467 -10.46 -10.23 4.62
CA ASP A 467 -10.59 -10.01 3.18
C ASP A 467 -9.24 -10.16 2.47
N CYS A 468 -8.13 -9.71 3.08
CA CYS A 468 -6.76 -9.97 2.59
C CYS A 468 -6.50 -11.49 2.53
N LYS A 469 -6.86 -12.22 3.59
CA LYS A 469 -6.76 -13.68 3.66
C LYS A 469 -7.59 -14.35 2.56
N TYR A 470 -8.86 -13.98 2.42
CA TYR A 470 -9.77 -14.53 1.42
C TYR A 470 -9.24 -14.28 -0.01
N TRP A 471 -8.78 -13.06 -0.29
CA TRP A 471 -8.18 -12.71 -1.57
C TRP A 471 -6.95 -13.57 -1.88
N TYR A 472 -6.04 -13.72 -0.91
CA TYR A 472 -4.83 -14.52 -1.06
C TYR A 472 -5.15 -15.99 -1.33
N GLN A 473 -6.05 -16.58 -0.53
CA GLN A 473 -6.45 -17.98 -0.68
C GLN A 473 -7.05 -18.25 -2.06
N ARG A 474 -7.97 -17.39 -2.51
CA ARG A 474 -8.56 -17.49 -3.85
C ARG A 474 -7.50 -17.36 -4.94
N GLN A 475 -6.49 -16.52 -4.75
CA GLN A 475 -5.41 -16.36 -5.71
C GLN A 475 -4.53 -17.62 -5.80
N VAL A 476 -4.19 -18.24 -4.67
CA VAL A 476 -3.47 -19.52 -4.63
C VAL A 476 -4.30 -20.65 -5.23
N GLU A 477 -5.59 -20.73 -4.92
CA GLU A 477 -6.51 -21.73 -5.48
C GLU A 477 -6.58 -21.67 -7.01
N ARG A 478 -6.54 -20.46 -7.60
CA ARG A 478 -6.48 -20.30 -9.06
C ARG A 478 -5.22 -20.93 -9.64
N TYR A 479 -4.07 -20.70 -9.02
CA TYR A 479 -2.80 -21.29 -9.46
C TYR A 479 -2.81 -22.81 -9.32
N LEU A 480 -3.30 -23.33 -8.21
CA LEU A 480 -3.44 -24.78 -8.01
C LEU A 480 -4.48 -25.41 -8.95
N GLY A 481 -5.48 -24.65 -9.38
CA GLY A 481 -6.47 -25.04 -10.38
C GLY A 481 -5.97 -24.96 -11.83
N GLY A 482 -4.71 -24.55 -12.06
CA GLY A 482 -4.09 -24.46 -13.38
C GLY A 482 -4.26 -23.11 -14.09
N ASP A 483 -4.87 -22.11 -13.45
CA ASP A 483 -4.94 -20.73 -13.98
C ASP A 483 -3.67 -19.96 -13.61
N PHE A 484 -2.59 -20.23 -14.34
CA PHE A 484 -1.26 -19.62 -14.15
C PHE A 484 -1.13 -18.21 -14.73
N LYS A 485 -2.24 -17.45 -14.80
CA LYS A 485 -2.23 -16.10 -15.34
C LYS A 485 -1.56 -15.13 -14.38
N CYS A 486 -0.51 -14.51 -14.86
CA CYS A 486 0.19 -13.42 -14.20
C CYS A 486 -0.15 -12.07 -14.81
N GLU A 487 0.00 -11.02 -14.01
CA GLU A 487 -0.51 -9.70 -14.36
C GLU A 487 0.59 -8.63 -14.22
N THR A 488 0.45 -7.56 -15.01
CA THR A 488 1.26 -6.35 -14.86
C THR A 488 0.85 -5.60 -13.59
N GLN A 489 1.71 -4.71 -13.09
CA GLN A 489 1.36 -3.87 -11.93
C GLN A 489 0.12 -3.02 -12.20
N THR A 490 -0.07 -2.50 -13.41
CA THR A 490 -1.28 -1.75 -13.78
C THR A 490 -2.55 -2.60 -13.69
N LYS A 491 -2.49 -3.86 -14.14
CA LYS A 491 -3.61 -4.79 -14.05
C LYS A 491 -3.90 -5.19 -12.59
N TRP A 492 -2.86 -5.34 -11.77
CA TRP A 492 -3.00 -5.52 -10.33
C TRP A 492 -3.66 -4.30 -9.65
N LYS A 493 -3.14 -3.08 -9.88
CA LYS A 493 -3.74 -1.82 -9.40
C LYS A 493 -5.23 -1.76 -9.76
N ARG A 494 -5.63 -2.20 -10.96
CA ARG A 494 -7.04 -2.26 -11.40
C ARG A 494 -7.86 -3.36 -10.70
N SER A 495 -7.31 -4.57 -10.57
CA SER A 495 -8.04 -5.70 -9.96
C SER A 495 -8.21 -5.55 -8.45
N LEU A 496 -7.34 -4.79 -7.78
CA LEU A 496 -7.39 -4.53 -6.32
C LEU A 496 -8.25 -3.32 -5.95
N LYS A 497 -8.65 -2.47 -6.91
CA LYS A 497 -9.59 -1.34 -6.73
C LYS A 497 -11.03 -1.74 -6.43
N LEU A 498 -11.29 -3.01 -6.06
CA LEU A 498 -12.61 -3.63 -5.86
C LEU A 498 -13.61 -2.76 -5.09
N TRP A 499 -13.13 -1.85 -4.24
CA TRP A 499 -13.91 -0.97 -3.38
C TRP A 499 -13.47 0.49 -3.54
N ARG A 500 -14.15 1.26 -4.39
CA ARG A 500 -13.77 2.66 -4.71
C ARG A 500 -13.64 3.58 -3.50
N ASP A 501 -14.46 3.36 -2.47
CA ASP A 501 -14.50 4.21 -1.27
C ASP A 501 -13.71 3.64 -0.08
N ALA A 502 -13.20 2.41 -0.16
CA ALA A 502 -12.43 1.82 0.95
C ALA A 502 -11.14 2.59 1.28
N PRO A 503 -10.35 3.07 0.30
CA PRO A 503 -9.18 3.90 0.59
C PRO A 503 -9.54 5.21 1.29
N LYS A 504 -10.69 5.81 0.94
CA LYS A 504 -11.18 7.03 1.58
C LYS A 504 -11.55 6.76 3.04
N VAL A 505 -12.28 5.67 3.29
CA VAL A 505 -12.66 5.23 4.63
C VAL A 505 -11.43 4.93 5.49
N SER A 506 -10.46 4.18 4.96
CA SER A 506 -9.18 3.89 5.63
C SER A 506 -8.45 5.19 5.99
N GLY A 507 -8.38 6.15 5.06
CA GLY A 507 -7.80 7.47 5.32
C GLY A 507 -8.54 8.29 6.38
N CYS A 508 -9.87 8.21 6.45
CA CYS A 508 -10.64 8.87 7.51
C CYS A 508 -10.40 8.26 8.89
N LEU A 509 -10.37 6.93 8.99
CA LEU A 509 -10.09 6.22 10.24
C LEU A 509 -8.65 6.49 10.72
N GLU A 510 -7.70 6.58 9.79
CA GLU A 510 -6.34 7.01 10.06
C GLU A 510 -6.29 8.44 10.59
N HIS A 511 -7.01 9.37 9.96
CA HIS A 511 -7.08 10.76 10.40
C HIS A 511 -7.65 10.90 11.81
N LEU A 512 -8.68 10.12 12.17
CA LEU A 512 -9.22 10.07 13.53
C LEU A 512 -8.15 9.61 14.54
N SER A 513 -7.42 8.56 14.19
CA SER A 513 -6.32 8.03 15.01
C SER A 513 -5.22 9.08 15.20
N CYS A 514 -4.82 9.76 14.12
CA CYS A 514 -3.84 10.86 14.16
C CYS A 514 -4.32 12.02 15.04
N SER A 515 -5.58 12.43 14.88
CA SER A 515 -6.17 13.54 15.65
C SER A 515 -6.17 13.24 17.15
N PHE A 516 -6.52 12.02 17.53
CA PHE A 516 -6.45 11.55 18.92
C PHE A 516 -5.02 11.62 19.46
N LEU A 517 -4.03 11.10 18.71
CA LEU A 517 -2.64 11.12 19.18
C LEU A 517 -2.11 12.55 19.34
N GLU A 518 -2.44 13.45 18.41
CA GLU A 518 -1.95 14.84 18.43
C GLU A 518 -2.63 15.70 19.47
N ARG A 519 -3.97 15.69 19.52
CA ARG A 519 -4.77 16.61 20.34
C ARG A 519 -5.11 16.04 21.70
N GLY A 520 -5.24 14.72 21.81
CA GLY A 520 -5.52 14.03 23.06
C GLY A 520 -4.24 13.57 23.74
N PHE A 521 -3.54 12.61 23.13
CA PHE A 521 -2.45 11.88 23.78
C PHE A 521 -1.23 12.76 24.07
N PHE A 522 -0.60 13.37 23.05
CA PHE A 522 0.62 14.16 23.25
C PHE A 522 0.37 15.48 24.00
N ALA A 523 -0.78 16.11 23.81
CA ALA A 523 -1.14 17.33 24.53
C ALA A 523 -1.28 17.06 26.05
N CYS A 524 -1.93 15.97 26.45
CA CYS A 524 -2.07 15.61 27.86
C CYS A 524 -0.73 15.29 28.54
N LEU A 525 0.23 14.71 27.82
CA LEU A 525 1.56 14.42 28.35
C LEU A 525 2.37 15.71 28.62
N GLN A 526 2.22 16.73 27.76
CA GLN A 526 2.88 18.03 27.97
C GLN A 526 2.32 18.78 29.18
N THR A 527 1.02 18.62 29.48
CA THR A 527 0.41 19.24 30.67
C THR A 527 0.69 18.49 31.97
N SER A 528 1.06 17.20 31.92
CA SER A 528 1.46 16.45 33.12
C SER A 528 2.89 16.74 33.57
N ASP A 529 3.79 17.09 32.65
CA ASP A 529 5.19 17.42 32.97
C ASP A 529 5.39 18.85 33.53
N SER A 530 4.31 19.64 33.61
CA SER A 530 4.32 21.04 34.10
C SER A 530 3.88 21.21 35.56
N PHE A 531 3.64 20.12 36.30
CA PHE A 531 3.45 20.16 37.75
C PHE A 531 4.60 19.45 38.48
N PRO A 532 5.52 20.19 39.12
CA PRO A 532 6.42 19.60 40.09
C PRO A 532 5.60 19.30 41.36
N PHE A 533 5.58 18.05 41.79
CA PHE A 533 5.37 17.72 43.20
C PHE A 533 6.71 17.71 43.91
#